data_AF-A0AA35T4S2-F1
#
_entry.id   AF-A0AA35T4S2-F1
#
_cell.length_a   1.000
_cell.length_b   1.000
_cell.length_c   1.000
_cell.angle_alpha   90.00
_cell.angle_beta   90.00
_cell.angle_gamma   90.00
#
_symmetry.space_group_name_H-M   'P 1'
#
loop_
_entity.id
_entity.type
_entity.pdbx_description
1 polymer ?
#
loop_
_entity_poly.entity_id
_entity_poly.type
_entity_poly.pdbx_seq_one_letter_code
_entity_poly.pdbx_strand_id
1 'polypeptide(L)' 'MGSLVQEVRQQWSSWAYQTVKLYSNLPIAIFEYTIGPIPYEDKVGKEVVSRFTTDLKSNATWYTDSNGREMQKRM' A
#
# COMPACT_ATOMS: atom_id res chain seq x y z
N MET A 1 -22.12 13.35 6.64
CA MET A 1 -20.71 13.64 6.97
C MET A 1 -19.87 13.38 5.74
N GLY A 2 -18.94 14.29 5.40
CA GLY A 2 -17.91 14.05 4.39
C GLY A 2 -17.98 14.94 3.13
N SER A 3 -17.78 16.25 3.26
CA SER A 3 -17.57 17.14 2.09
C SER A 3 -16.11 17.23 1.65
N LEU A 4 -15.17 16.68 2.44
CA LEU A 4 -13.72 16.81 2.21
C LEU A 4 -13.01 15.49 1.92
N VAL A 5 -13.56 14.35 2.35
CA VAL A 5 -12.94 13.03 2.19
C VAL A 5 -13.98 11.95 1.92
N GLN A 6 -13.65 11.05 1.01
CA GLN A 6 -14.33 9.77 0.80
C GLN A 6 -13.37 8.65 1.22
N GLU A 7 -13.87 7.65 1.96
CA GLU A 7 -13.05 6.54 2.42
C GLU A 7 -13.71 5.19 2.18
N VAL A 8 -12.87 4.20 1.84
CA VAL A 8 -13.23 2.79 1.74
C VAL A 8 -12.38 2.01 2.74
N ARG A 9 -13.04 1.35 3.69
CA ARG A 9 -12.39 0.48 4.68
C ARG A 9 -12.50 -0.97 4.22
N GLN A 10 -11.36 -1.64 4.13
CA GLN A 10 -11.22 -3.00 3.64
C GLN A 10 -10.58 -3.85 4.74
N GLN A 11 -11.22 -4.98 5.05
CA GLN A 11 -10.66 -5.98 5.94
C GLN A 11 -10.21 -7.17 5.09
N TRP A 12 -8.90 -7.45 5.12
CA TRP A 12 -8.30 -8.56 4.38
C TRP A 12 -8.20 -9.83 5.24
N SER A 13 -8.05 -9.67 6.55
CA SER A 13 -8.06 -10.76 7.54
C SER A 13 -8.47 -10.22 8.92
N SER A 14 -8.47 -11.06 9.95
CA SER A 14 -8.66 -10.61 11.34
C SER A 14 -7.56 -9.64 11.83
N TRP A 15 -6.40 -9.64 11.18
CA TRP A 15 -5.19 -8.90 11.58
C TRP A 15 -4.65 -7.94 10.50
N ALA A 16 -5.34 -7.82 9.35
CA ALA A 16 -4.91 -6.97 8.25
C ALA A 16 -6.07 -6.13 7.72
N TYR A 17 -5.94 -4.81 7.85
CA TYR A 17 -6.92 -3.83 7.42
C TYR A 17 -6.25 -2.78 6.53
N GLN A 18 -7.00 -2.27 5.56
CA GLN A 18 -6.59 -1.18 4.68
C GLN A 18 -7.70 -0.14 4.61
N THR A 19 -7.35 1.14 4.69
CA THR A 19 -8.27 2.23 4.38
C THR A 19 -7.74 3.00 3.18
N VAL A 20 -8.57 3.14 2.15
CA VAL A 20 -8.28 3.98 0.98
C VAL A 20 -9.03 5.29 1.13
N LYS A 21 -8.34 6.43 1.13
CA LYS A 21 -8.93 7.76 1.27
C LYS A 21 -8.71 8.59 0.02
N LEU A 22 -9.74 9.31 -0.39
CA LEU A 22 -9.73 10.31 -1.45
C LEU A 22 -10.17 11.65 -0.86
N TYR A 23 -9.26 12.62 -0.83
CA TYR A 23 -9.57 13.99 -0.42
C TYR A 23 -9.94 14.83 -1.64
N SER A 24 -10.95 15.68 -1.54
CA SER A 24 -11.49 16.43 -2.69
C SER A 24 -10.51 17.44 -3.31
N ASN A 25 -9.45 17.81 -2.59
CA ASN A 25 -8.43 18.78 -3.00
C ASN A 25 -7.05 18.17 -3.30
N LEU A 26 -6.93 16.83 -3.29
CA LEU A 26 -5.65 16.15 -3.53
C LEU A 26 -5.75 15.23 -4.74
N PRO A 27 -4.81 15.28 -5.70
CA PRO A 27 -4.81 14.41 -6.88
C PRO A 27 -4.18 13.03 -6.57
N ILE A 28 -4.26 12.57 -5.32
CA ILE A 28 -3.65 11.31 -4.86
C ILE A 28 -4.65 10.50 -4.04
N ALA A 29 -4.55 9.18 -4.15
CA ALA A 29 -5.20 8.25 -3.23
C ALA A 29 -4.25 7.91 -2.08
N ILE A 30 -4.75 7.95 -0.85
CA ILE A 30 -3.98 7.60 0.35
C ILE A 30 -4.36 6.18 0.76
N PHE A 31 -3.35 5.31 0.87
CA PHE A 31 -3.51 3.93 1.34
C PHE A 31 -2.92 3.83 2.76
N GLU A 32 -3.78 3.67 3.75
CA GLU A 32 -3.38 3.44 5.14
C GLU A 32 -3.52 1.95 5.49
N TYR A 33 -2.49 1.39 6.12
CA TYR A 33 -2.45 -0.03 6.48
C TYR A 33 -2.42 -0.19 7.99
N THR A 34 -3.21 -1.13 8.51
CA THR A 34 -3.14 -1.58 9.90
C THR A 34 -2.89 -3.09 9.88
N ILE A 35 -1.64 -3.47 10.17
CA ILE A 35 -1.17 -4.84 10.12
C ILE A 35 -0.75 -5.27 11.52
N GLY A 36 -1.45 -6.23 12.10
CA GLY A 36 -1.04 -6.91 13.31
C GLY A 36 -2.17 -7.14 14.34
N PRO A 37 -1.91 -7.97 15.37
CA PRO A 37 -0.70 -8.80 15.52
C PRO A 37 -0.61 -9.87 14.42
N ILE A 38 0.57 -10.04 13.83
CA ILE A 38 0.77 -11.02 12.76
C ILE A 38 0.74 -12.42 13.39
N PRO A 39 -0.15 -13.32 12.96
CA PRO A 39 -0.29 -14.64 13.56
C PRO A 39 0.99 -15.44 13.42
N TYR A 40 1.40 -16.12 14.49
CA TYR A 40 2.62 -16.93 14.57
C TYR A 40 2.39 -18.26 15.30
N GLU A 41 1.13 -18.67 15.49
CA GLU A 41 0.76 -19.91 16.16
C GLU A 41 1.30 -21.15 15.41
N ASP A 42 1.48 -21.02 14.09
CA ASP A 42 2.09 -22.01 13.21
C ASP A 42 3.63 -22.06 13.27
N LYS A 43 4.26 -21.17 14.04
CA LYS A 43 5.73 -21.00 14.12
C LYS A 43 6.39 -20.67 12.77
N VAL A 44 5.64 -20.09 11.83
CA VAL A 44 6.15 -19.64 10.54
C VAL A 44 6.15 -18.13 10.49
N GLY A 45 7.35 -17.54 10.32
CA GLY A 45 7.51 -16.10 10.13
C GLY A 45 6.80 -15.64 8.86
N LYS A 46 6.14 -14.47 8.92
CA LYS A 46 5.36 -13.94 7.81
C LYS A 46 5.88 -12.56 7.43
N GLU A 47 6.20 -12.40 6.15
CA GLU A 47 6.58 -11.13 5.54
C GLU A 47 5.39 -10.62 4.72
N VAL A 48 4.86 -9.45 5.07
CA VAL A 48 3.64 -8.90 4.47
C VAL A 48 4.04 -7.88 3.40
N VAL A 49 3.42 -7.99 2.22
CA VAL A 49 3.64 -7.06 1.11
C VAL A 49 2.32 -6.48 0.61
N SER A 50 2.32 -5.20 0.27
CA SER A 50 1.28 -4.60 -0.57
C SER A 50 1.74 -4.63 -2.02
N ARG A 51 0.95 -5.24 -2.90
CA ARG A 51 1.31 -5.42 -4.32
C ARG A 51 0.30 -4.74 -5.21
N PHE A 52 0.75 -3.74 -5.96
CA PHE A 52 -0.03 -3.11 -7.02
C PHE A 52 0.25 -3.84 -8.33
N THR A 53 -0.81 -4.25 -9.02
CA THR A 53 -0.74 -4.94 -10.31
C THR A 53 -1.44 -4.11 -11.35
N THR A 54 -0.78 -3.87 -12.48
CA THR A 54 -1.31 -3.13 -13.62
C THR A 54 -0.96 -3.86 -14.93
N ASP A 55 -1.59 -3.46 -16.01
CA ASP A 55 -1.33 -3.95 -17.37
C ASP A 55 -0.19 -3.18 -18.09
N LEU A 56 0.44 -2.22 -17.40
CA LEU A 56 1.54 -1.41 -17.92
C LEU A 56 2.73 -2.28 -18.33
N LYS A 57 3.25 -2.04 -19.54
CA LYS A 57 4.43 -2.72 -20.08
C LYS A 57 5.72 -2.05 -19.60
N SER A 58 6.06 -2.22 -18.33
CA SER A 58 7.26 -1.63 -17.72
C SER A 58 8.58 -2.25 -18.19
N ASN A 59 8.55 -3.38 -18.92
CA ASN A 59 9.73 -4.13 -19.36
C ASN A 59 10.72 -4.42 -18.20
N ALA A 60 10.18 -4.93 -17.09
CA ALA A 60 10.92 -5.18 -15.85
C ALA A 60 11.70 -3.97 -15.30
N THR A 61 11.37 -2.74 -15.71
CA THR A 61 12.04 -1.54 -15.23
C THR A 61 11.21 -0.88 -14.12
N TRP A 62 11.86 -0.52 -13.02
CA TRP A 62 11.27 0.30 -11.96
C TRP A 62 12.29 1.27 -11.38
N TYR A 63 11.86 2.13 -10.46
CA TYR A 63 12.71 3.15 -9.85
C TYR A 63 12.55 3.15 -8.33
N THR A 64 13.66 3.35 -7.62
CA THR A 64 13.69 3.53 -6.16
C THR A 64 14.57 4.73 -5.84
N ASP A 65 14.20 5.56 -4.88
CA ASP A 65 15.06 6.65 -4.42
C ASP A 65 16.29 6.15 -3.66
N SER A 66 17.32 6.99 -3.58
CA SER A 66 18.43 6.85 -2.64
C SER A 66 18.21 7.78 -1.45
N ASN A 67 17.68 7.23 -0.35
CA ASN A 67 17.43 7.96 0.91
C ASN A 67 16.57 9.23 0.73
N GLY A 68 15.53 9.15 -0.09
CA GLY A 68 14.58 10.22 -0.39
C GLY A 68 15.09 11.27 -1.37
N ARG A 69 16.18 11.00 -2.10
CA ARG A 69 16.80 11.97 -3.04
C ARG A 69 16.65 11.54 -4.49
N GLU A 70 17.69 10.91 -5.03
CA GLU A 70 17.78 10.62 -6.46
C GLU A 70 17.05 9.32 -6.81
N MET A 71 16.20 9.35 -7.83
CA MET A 71 15.54 8.16 -8.36
C MET A 71 16.53 7.32 -9.17
N GLN A 72 16.84 6.13 -8.68
CA GLN A 72 17.72 5.18 -9.36
C GLN A 72 16.89 4.21 -10.20
N LYS A 73 17.25 4.06 -11.48
CA LYS A 73 16.68 3.03 -12.35
C LYS A 73 17.12 1.64 -11.88
N ARG A 74 16.17 0.71 -11.85
CA ARG A 74 16.36 -0.72 -11.59
C ARG A 74 15.92 -1.53 -12.82
N MET A 75 16.35 -2.78 -12.91
CA MET A 75 16.03 -3.74 -13.96
C MET A 75 15.99 -5.16 -13.41
#